data_AF-A0AAW5SFS9-F1
#
_entry.id   AF-A0AAW5SFS9-F1
#
_cell.length_a   1.000
_cell.length_b   1.000
_cell.length_c   1.000
_cell.angle_alpha   90.00
_cell.angle_beta   90.00
_cell.angle_gamma   90.00
#
_symmetry.space_group_name_H-M   'P 1'
#
loop_
_entity.id
_entity.type
_entity.pdbx_description
1 polymer ?
#
loop_
_entity_poly.entity_id
_entity_poly.type
_entity_poly.pdbx_seq_one_letter_code
_entity_poly.pdbx_strand_id
1 'polypeptide(L)'
;MDLEQILRETRTVAIVGASPNPDRASHEIWTYLKAAADYDLYLVNPTVSDIEGTPVYPSLADLPVVPDLVDVFRRREHLPGVLQDGIAIGAKVLWLQLGLWDEQVARDGEAAGLQVVMDRCIKVDHARLLR
;
A
#
# COMPACT_ATOMS: atom_id res chain seq x y z
N MET A 1 11.48 2.97 -12.57
CA MET A 1 12.00 1.67 -12.09
C MET A 1 11.07 0.57 -12.56
N ASP A 2 11.60 -0.61 -12.85
CA ASP A 2 10.73 -1.76 -13.10
C ASP A 2 10.10 -2.28 -11.78
N LEU A 3 9.14 -3.20 -11.88
CA LEU A 3 8.42 -3.72 -10.71
C LEU A 3 9.32 -4.47 -9.74
N GLU A 4 10.32 -5.18 -10.25
CA GLU A 4 11.24 -5.95 -9.40
C GLU A 4 12.08 -5.01 -8.54
N GLN A 5 12.63 -3.95 -9.15
CA GLN A 5 13.41 -2.95 -8.44
C GLN A 5 12.58 -2.26 -7.35
N ILE A 6 11.34 -1.87 -7.64
CA ILE A 6 10.42 -1.29 -6.64
C ILE A 6 10.30 -2.21 -5.43
N LEU A 7 10.03 -3.50 -5.67
CA LEU A 7 9.82 -4.47 -4.59
C LEU A 7 11.12 -4.79 -3.82
N ARG A 8 12.28 -4.83 -4.49
CA ARG A 8 13.59 -5.07 -3.84
C ARG A 8 14.03 -3.91 -2.96
N GLU A 9 13.76 -2.68 -3.38
CA GLU A 9 14.19 -1.47 -2.66
C GLU A 9 13.23 -1.08 -1.53
N THR A 10 11.97 -1.53 -1.59
CA THR A 10 10.97 -1.30 -0.55
C THR A 10 11.39 -1.99 0.76
N ARG A 11 11.36 -1.24 1.87
CA ARG A 11 11.54 -1.79 3.23
C ARG A 11 10.28 -1.67 4.07
N THR A 12 9.54 -0.58 3.89
CA THR A 12 8.33 -0.27 4.66
C THR A 12 7.11 -0.22 3.75
N VAL A 13 6.02 -0.89 4.14
CA VAL A 13 4.76 -0.92 3.38
C VAL A 13 3.60 -0.49 4.27
N ALA A 14 2.85 0.53 3.85
CA ALA A 14 1.61 0.93 4.49
C ALA A 14 0.40 0.37 3.72
N ILE A 15 -0.40 -0.47 4.38
CA ILE A 15 -1.60 -1.09 3.80
C ILE A 15 -2.82 -0.23 4.14
N VAL A 16 -3.27 0.58 3.18
CA VAL A 16 -4.42 1.49 3.32
C VAL A 16 -5.73 0.77 3.03
N GLY A 17 -6.64 0.78 4.00
CA GLY A 17 -7.87 -0.01 3.95
C GLY A 17 -7.70 -1.40 4.55
N ALA A 18 -6.74 -1.57 5.46
CA ALA A 18 -6.55 -2.81 6.21
C ALA A 18 -7.85 -3.26 6.91
N SER A 19 -8.11 -4.56 6.96
CA SER A 19 -9.34 -5.11 7.52
C SER A 19 -9.04 -6.30 8.43
N PRO A 20 -9.74 -6.45 9.57
CA PRO A 20 -9.66 -7.65 10.40
C PRO A 20 -10.40 -8.85 9.80
N ASN A 21 -11.22 -8.65 8.76
CA ASN A 21 -11.98 -9.73 8.15
C ASN A 21 -11.07 -10.56 7.22
N PRO A 22 -10.86 -11.86 7.49
CA PRO A 22 -9.99 -12.73 6.70
C PRO A 22 -10.46 -12.95 5.26
N ASP A 23 -11.74 -12.72 4.95
CA ASP A 23 -12.27 -12.81 3.58
C ASP A 23 -11.89 -11.60 2.71
N ARG A 24 -11.27 -10.57 3.31
CA ARG A 24 -10.87 -9.34 2.60
C ARG A 24 -9.45 -9.51 2.06
N ALA A 25 -9.26 -9.17 0.79
CA ALA A 25 -7.95 -9.22 0.13
C ALA A 25 -6.84 -8.48 0.90
N SER A 26 -7.16 -7.35 1.55
CA SER A 26 -6.22 -6.60 2.39
C SER A 26 -5.69 -7.43 3.57
N HIS A 27 -6.53 -8.28 4.17
CA HIS A 27 -6.12 -9.16 5.27
C HIS A 27 -5.24 -10.29 4.73
N GLU A 28 -5.69 -10.96 3.67
CA GLU A 28 -4.93 -12.04 3.02
C GLU A 28 -3.52 -11.59 2.59
N ILE A 29 -3.42 -10.41 1.96
CA ILE A 29 -2.16 -9.87 1.47
C ILE A 29 -1.27 -9.44 2.63
N TRP A 30 -1.83 -8.83 3.67
CA TRP A 30 -1.08 -8.52 4.89
C TRP A 30 -0.49 -9.79 5.53
N THR A 31 -1.30 -10.83 5.75
CA THR A 31 -0.84 -12.09 6.34
C THR A 31 0.22 -12.77 5.47
N TYR A 32 0.05 -12.74 4.14
CA TYR A 32 1.07 -13.24 3.21
C TYR A 32 2.37 -12.46 3.36
N LEU A 33 2.35 -11.13 3.23
CA LEU A 33 3.56 -10.31 3.28
C LEU A 33 4.26 -10.47 4.63
N LYS A 34 3.51 -10.52 5.73
CA LYS A 34 4.04 -10.75 7.09
C LYS A 34 4.77 -12.09 7.21
N ALA A 35 4.29 -13.14 6.53
CA ALA A 35 4.90 -14.46 6.56
C ALA A 35 6.01 -14.63 5.52
N ALA A 36 6.01 -13.81 4.47
CA ALA A 36 6.71 -14.13 3.23
C ALA A 36 7.76 -13.12 2.78
N ALA A 37 7.62 -11.87 3.18
CA ALA A 37 8.44 -10.75 2.77
C ALA A 37 9.23 -10.19 3.96
N ASP A 38 10.37 -9.58 3.67
CA ASP A 38 11.21 -8.88 4.67
C ASP A 38 10.82 -7.39 4.75
N TYR A 39 9.52 -7.11 4.79
CA TYR A 39 8.97 -5.75 4.89
C TYR A 39 8.48 -5.44 6.30
N ASP A 40 8.71 -4.23 6.76
CA ASP A 40 8.02 -3.65 7.91
C ASP A 40 6.62 -3.19 7.48
N LEU A 41 5.58 -3.84 8.00
CA LEU A 41 4.20 -3.62 7.59
C LEU A 41 3.46 -2.71 8.57
N TYR A 42 2.82 -1.67 8.04
CA TYR A 42 1.99 -0.73 8.78
C TYR A 42 0.56 -0.79 8.25
N LEU A 43 -0.41 -0.84 9.17
CA LEU A 43 -1.83 -0.95 8.81
C LEU A 43 -2.51 0.40 8.97
N VAL A 44 -3.31 0.81 7.97
CA VAL A 44 -4.02 2.08 8.00
C VAL A 44 -5.51 1.86 7.76
N ASN A 45 -6.33 2.20 8.76
CA ASN A 45 -7.78 2.24 8.66
C ASN A 45 -8.38 3.10 9.81
N PRO A 46 -9.12 4.19 9.53
CA PRO A 46 -9.69 5.06 10.57
C PRO A 46 -10.74 4.40 11.45
N THR A 47 -11.29 3.24 11.07
CA THR A 47 -12.37 2.56 11.81
C THR A 47 -11.91 1.34 12.60
N VAL A 48 -10.61 1.03 12.57
CA VAL A 48 -10.02 -0.15 13.21
C VAL A 48 -8.76 0.30 13.94
N SER A 49 -8.58 -0.12 15.19
CA SER A 49 -7.43 0.25 16.01
C SER A 49 -6.39 -0.87 16.16
N ASP A 50 -6.80 -2.12 15.97
CA ASP A 50 -5.97 -3.31 16.14
C ASP A 50 -6.44 -4.44 15.22
N ILE A 51 -5.49 -5.18 14.64
CA ILE A 51 -5.73 -6.45 13.95
C ILE A 51 -4.74 -7.47 14.51
N GLU A 52 -5.24 -8.43 15.29
CA GLU A 52 -4.45 -9.54 15.86
C GLU A 52 -3.23 -9.06 16.68
N GLY A 53 -3.40 -8.01 17.49
CA GLY A 53 -2.32 -7.42 18.29
C GLY A 53 -1.37 -6.54 17.48
N THR A 54 -1.65 -6.31 16.19
CA THR A 54 -0.91 -5.36 15.34
C THR A 54 -1.64 -4.02 15.32
N PRO A 55 -0.99 -2.92 15.74
CA PRO A 55 -1.60 -1.59 15.72
C PRO A 55 -2.07 -1.17 14.33
N VAL A 56 -3.24 -0.53 14.28
CA VAL A 56 -3.79 0.08 13.06
C VAL A 56 -3.91 1.58 13.27
N TYR A 57 -3.33 2.34 12.35
CA TYR A 57 -3.28 3.79 12.38
C TYR A 57 -4.47 4.39 11.63
N PRO A 58 -5.01 5.54 12.08
CA PRO A 58 -6.19 6.11 11.45
C PRO A 58 -5.89 6.77 10.09
N SER A 59 -4.68 7.28 9.87
CA SER A 59 -4.24 7.85 8.60
C SER A 59 -2.76 7.56 8.32
N LEU A 60 -2.31 7.87 7.10
CA LEU A 60 -0.90 7.81 6.72
C LEU A 60 -0.04 8.80 7.53
N ALA A 61 -0.59 9.95 7.92
CA ALA A 61 0.11 10.96 8.69
C ALA A 61 0.36 10.55 10.16
N ASP A 62 -0.39 9.58 10.66
CA ASP A 62 -0.24 9.04 12.02
C ASP A 62 0.81 7.93 12.10
N LEU A 63 1.38 7.51 10.97
CA LEU A 63 2.43 6.49 10.94
C LEU A 63 3.71 7.01 11.62
N PRO A 64 4.44 6.14 12.35
CA PRO A 64 5.70 6.52 12.98
C PRO A 64 6.85 6.67 11.98
N VAL A 65 6.63 6.30 10.72
CA VAL A 65 7.59 6.36 9.61
C VAL A 65 6.88 6.84 8.35
N VAL A 66 7.65 7.38 7.40
CA VAL A 66 7.17 7.56 6.02
C VAL A 66 7.35 6.23 5.29
N PRO A 67 6.28 5.52 4.88
CA PRO A 67 6.39 4.29 4.13
C PRO A 67 7.03 4.51 2.75
N ASP A 68 7.88 3.56 2.33
CA ASP A 68 8.42 3.53 0.96
C ASP A 68 7.30 3.28 -0.05
N LEU A 69 6.37 2.37 0.29
CA LEU A 69 5.27 1.94 -0.56
C LEU A 69 3.93 2.02 0.18
N VAL A 70 2.95 2.68 -0.43
CA VAL A 70 1.56 2.74 0.03
C VAL A 70 0.71 1.78 -0.81
N ASP A 71 0.26 0.69 -0.18
CA ASP A 71 -0.54 -0.38 -0.80
C ASP A 71 -2.04 -0.15 -0.55
N VAL A 72 -2.82 0.03 -1.63
CA VAL A 72 -4.17 0.62 -1.54
C VAL A 72 -5.26 -0.39 -1.81
N PHE A 73 -6.16 -0.57 -0.83
CA PHE A 73 -7.38 -1.40 -0.90
C PHE A 73 -8.68 -0.60 -0.83
N ARG A 74 -8.63 0.69 -1.15
CA ARG A 74 -9.80 1.59 -1.15
C ARG A 74 -10.45 1.63 -2.54
N ARG A 75 -11.77 1.88 -2.55
CA ARG A 75 -12.53 2.05 -3.81
C ARG A 75 -11.99 3.23 -4.61
N ARG A 76 -12.22 3.21 -5.92
CA ARG A 76 -11.71 4.22 -6.88
C ARG A 76 -12.01 5.65 -6.50
N GLU A 77 -13.23 5.92 -6.02
CA GLU A 77 -13.67 7.25 -5.57
C GLU A 77 -12.80 7.86 -4.45
N HIS A 78 -12.01 7.04 -3.74
CA HIS A 78 -11.10 7.50 -2.68
C HIS A 78 -9.65 7.63 -3.14
N LEU A 79 -9.28 7.14 -4.33
CA LEU A 79 -7.89 7.15 -4.80
C LEU A 79 -7.27 8.56 -4.86
N PRO A 80 -7.99 9.61 -5.29
CA PRO A 80 -7.43 10.97 -5.26
C PRO A 80 -7.04 11.40 -3.84
N GLY A 81 -7.85 11.07 -2.83
CA GLY A 81 -7.54 11.39 -1.44
C GLY A 81 -6.31 10.63 -0.93
N VAL A 82 -6.22 9.32 -1.21
CA VAL A 82 -5.06 8.50 -0.84
C VAL A 82 -3.79 9.00 -1.53
N LEU A 83 -3.88 9.45 -2.78
CA LEU A 83 -2.77 10.09 -3.48
C LEU A 83 -2.30 11.36 -2.76
N GLN A 84 -3.23 12.25 -2.41
CA GLN A 84 -2.88 13.49 -1.69
C GLN A 84 -2.20 13.19 -0.36
N ASP A 85 -2.73 12.23 0.40
CA ASP A 85 -2.12 11.80 1.66
C ASP A 85 -0.70 11.25 1.41
N GLY A 86 -0.52 10.39 0.40
CA GLY A 86 0.78 9.84 0.00
C GLY A 86 1.80 10.90 -0.41
N ILE A 87 1.37 11.91 -1.18
CA ILE A 87 2.20 13.07 -1.53
C ILE A 87 2.59 13.84 -0.26
N ALA A 88 1.62 14.11 0.61
CA ALA A 88 1.83 14.93 1.82
C ALA A 88 2.84 14.31 2.79
N ILE A 89 2.84 12.98 2.93
CA ILE A 89 3.83 12.28 3.78
C ILE A 89 5.17 12.05 3.07
N GLY A 90 5.26 12.26 1.75
CA GLY A 90 6.47 12.02 0.96
C GLY A 90 6.71 10.55 0.64
N ALA A 91 5.66 9.75 0.46
CA ALA A 91 5.78 8.37 0.00
C ALA A 91 6.39 8.34 -1.42
N LYS A 92 7.15 7.28 -1.73
CA LYS A 92 7.80 7.14 -3.05
C LYS A 92 6.95 6.37 -4.04
N VAL A 93 6.19 5.39 -3.56
CA VAL A 93 5.40 4.49 -4.39
C VAL A 93 3.96 4.45 -3.91
N LEU A 94 3.02 4.63 -4.85
CA LEU A 94 1.61 4.36 -4.66
C LEU A 94 1.24 3.11 -5.46
N TRP A 95 0.82 2.05 -4.76
CA TRP A 95 0.48 0.77 -5.36
C TRP A 95 -1.03 0.54 -5.29
N LEU A 96 -1.69 0.65 -6.44
CA LEU A 96 -3.11 0.36 -6.58
C LEU A 96 -3.29 -1.13 -6.87
N GLN A 97 -3.94 -1.81 -5.93
CA GLN A 97 -4.14 -3.26 -6.00
C GLN A 97 -4.93 -3.71 -7.23
N LEU A 98 -4.90 -5.02 -7.50
CA LEU A 98 -5.63 -5.64 -8.60
C LEU A 98 -7.10 -5.18 -8.65
N GLY A 99 -7.55 -4.73 -9.81
CA GLY A 99 -8.88 -4.15 -10.06
C GLY A 99 -8.98 -2.63 -9.80
N LEU A 100 -7.93 -2.00 -9.29
CA LEU A 100 -7.85 -0.56 -9.04
C LEU A 100 -6.90 0.11 -10.05
N TRP A 101 -7.46 1.04 -10.83
CA TRP A 101 -6.72 1.91 -11.74
C TRP A 101 -7.44 3.25 -11.85
N ASP A 102 -6.65 4.31 -12.01
CA ASP A 102 -7.12 5.66 -12.29
C ASP A 102 -5.97 6.43 -12.95
N GLU A 103 -6.12 6.74 -14.24
CA GLU A 103 -5.05 7.38 -15.02
C GLU A 103 -4.77 8.82 -14.57
N GLN A 104 -5.77 9.52 -14.01
CA GLN A 104 -5.56 10.87 -13.52
C GLN A 104 -4.74 10.83 -12.23
N VAL A 105 -5.06 9.90 -11.32
CA VAL A 105 -4.25 9.64 -10.12
C VAL A 105 -2.82 9.26 -10.49
N ALA A 106 -2.63 8.43 -11.52
CA ALA A 106 -1.29 8.09 -11.99
C ALA A 106 -0.52 9.31 -12.49
N ARG A 107 -1.13 10.10 -13.38
CA ARG A 107 -0.50 11.33 -13.91
C ARG A 107 -0.14 12.33 -12.80
N ASP A 108 -1.06 12.57 -11.87
CA ASP A 108 -0.86 13.53 -10.80
C ASP A 108 0.20 13.04 -9.80
N GLY A 109 0.23 11.74 -9.50
CA GLY A 109 1.27 11.13 -8.67
C GLY A 109 2.65 11.20 -9.31
N GLU A 110 2.77 10.86 -10.59
CA GLU A 110 4.02 10.96 -11.34
C GLU A 110 4.51 12.41 -11.43
N ALA A 111 3.60 13.37 -11.66
CA ALA A 111 3.93 14.80 -11.66
C ALA A 111 4.42 15.30 -10.28
N ALA A 112 3.95 14.68 -9.20
CA ALA A 112 4.41 14.93 -7.83
C ALA A 112 5.67 14.13 -7.45
N GLY A 113 6.21 13.30 -8.35
CA GLY A 113 7.44 12.53 -8.15
C GLY A 113 7.24 11.14 -7.55
N LEU A 114 6.00 10.66 -7.41
CA LEU A 114 5.71 9.29 -7.01
C LEU A 114 5.83 8.36 -8.21
N GLN A 115 6.13 7.09 -7.93
CA GLN A 115 5.83 6.02 -8.87
C GLN A 115 4.44 5.47 -8.59
N VAL A 116 3.61 5.36 -9.62
CA VAL A 116 2.26 4.79 -9.48
C VAL A 116 2.20 3.45 -10.19
N VAL A 117 1.94 2.40 -9.43
CA VAL A 117 1.67 1.05 -9.95
C VAL A 117 0.17 0.83 -9.90
N MET A 118 -0.43 0.35 -11.00
CA MET A 118 -1.88 0.14 -11.09
C MET A 118 -2.23 -1.26 -11.51
N ASP A 119 -3.39 -1.76 -11.02
CA ASP A 119 -3.95 -3.06 -11.39
C ASP A 119 -2.97 -4.23 -11.16
N ARG A 120 -2.20 -4.17 -10.06
CA ARG A 120 -1.23 -5.21 -9.69
C ARG A 120 -1.47 -5.73 -8.29
N CYS A 121 -1.32 -7.03 -8.10
CA CYS A 121 -1.34 -7.63 -6.77
C CYS A 121 0.08 -7.73 -6.21
N ILE A 122 0.39 -6.99 -5.14
CA ILE A 122 1.74 -7.00 -4.53
C ILE A 122 2.17 -8.42 -4.12
N LYS A 123 1.26 -9.25 -3.61
CA LYS A 123 1.52 -10.66 -3.26
C LYS A 123 1.98 -11.47 -4.47
N VAL A 124 1.28 -11.34 -5.61
CA VAL A 124 1.58 -12.09 -6.83
C VAL A 124 2.92 -11.66 -7.41
N ASP A 125 3.16 -10.35 -7.49
CA ASP A 125 4.43 -9.83 -8.02
C ASP A 125 5.61 -10.13 -7.09
N HIS A 126 5.44 -9.97 -5.77
CA HIS A 126 6.43 -10.38 -4.79
C HIS A 126 6.78 -11.87 -4.92
N ALA A 127 5.77 -12.74 -4.96
CA ALA A 127 5.97 -14.19 -5.09
C ALA A 127 6.67 -14.60 -6.41
N ARG A 128 6.48 -13.82 -7.48
CA ARG A 128 7.05 -14.13 -8.80
C ARG A 128 8.44 -13.57 -8.99
N LEU A 129 8.73 -12.40 -8.44
CA LEU A 129 9.95 -11.63 -8.72
C LEU A 129 11.00 -11.78 -7.63
N LEU A 130 10.59 -11.98 -6.37
CA LEU A 130 11.50 -12.00 -5.22
C LEU A 130 11.62 -13.37 -4.54
N ARG A 131 10.85 -14.37 -4.99
CA ARG A 131 10.89 -15.74 -4.46
C ARG A 131 11.29 -16.77 -5.48
#